data_AF-A0AAU6DBW1-F1
#
_entry.id   AF-A0AAU6DBW1-F1
#
_cell.length_a   1.000
_cell.length_b   1.000
_cell.length_c   1.000
_cell.angle_alpha   90.00
_cell.angle_beta   90.00
_cell.angle_gamma   90.00
#
_symmetry.space_group_name_H-M   'P 1'
#
loop_
_entity.id
_entity.type
_entity.pdbx_description
1 polymer ?
#
loop_
_entity_poly.entity_id
_entity_poly.type
_entity_poly.pdbx_seq_one_letter_code
_entity_poly.pdbx_strand_id
1 'polypeptide(L)'
;MSDLKKEAVSLHRAASALGNVERHTTKPLHDFKEASHDLSALGALGSLIGAADKIRDGMETLAKITHAVDEEWQAEVKLLGDVSDAFDLLDILLSAAARARKS
;
A
#
# COMPACT_ATOMS: atom_id res chain seq x y z
N MET A 1 22.29 1.22 -5.17
CA MET A 1 21.46 0.35 -6.03
C MET A 1 20.89 -0.89 -5.31
N SER A 2 21.55 -1.45 -4.28
CA SER A 2 20.98 -2.56 -3.49
C SER A 2 19.66 -2.19 -2.79
N ASP A 3 19.58 -0.99 -2.23
CA ASP A 3 18.48 -0.66 -1.31
C ASP A 3 17.22 -0.20 -2.04
N LEU A 4 17.35 0.58 -3.12
CA LEU A 4 16.26 0.84 -4.09
C LEU A 4 15.57 -0.44 -4.57
N LYS A 5 16.36 -1.48 -4.88
CA LYS A 5 15.81 -2.74 -5.36
C LYS A 5 15.03 -3.47 -4.26
N LYS A 6 15.38 -3.28 -2.98
CA LYS A 6 14.66 -3.86 -1.85
C LYS A 6 13.36 -3.10 -1.58
N GLU A 7 13.41 -1.76 -1.60
CA GLU A 7 12.25 -0.88 -1.43
C GLU A 7 11.20 -1.14 -2.52
N ALA A 8 11.60 -1.18 -3.79
CA ALA A 8 10.70 -1.51 -4.90
C ALA A 8 10.04 -2.91 -4.77
N VAL A 9 10.78 -3.90 -4.26
CA VAL A 9 10.24 -5.24 -4.00
C VAL A 9 9.29 -5.23 -2.80
N SER A 10 9.56 -4.43 -1.77
CA SER A 10 8.69 -4.23 -0.60
C SER A 10 7.35 -3.62 -1.03
N LEU A 11 7.39 -2.51 -1.78
CA LEU A 11 6.21 -1.83 -2.32
C LEU A 11 5.38 -2.75 -3.23
N HIS A 12 6.03 -3.51 -4.11
CA HIS A 12 5.35 -4.48 -4.97
C HIS A 12 4.64 -5.59 -4.18
N ARG A 13 5.26 -6.10 -3.11
CA ARG A 13 4.63 -7.08 -2.22
C ARG A 13 3.45 -6.50 -1.46
N ALA A 14 3.59 -5.28 -0.94
CA ALA A 14 2.53 -4.61 -0.20
C ALA A 14 1.33 -4.28 -1.11
N ALA A 15 1.57 -3.80 -2.34
CA ALA A 15 0.52 -3.60 -3.35
C ALA A 15 -0.16 -4.92 -3.76
N SER A 16 0.62 -5.99 -3.94
CA SER A 16 0.07 -7.32 -4.22
C SER A 16 -0.76 -7.87 -3.05
N ALA A 17 -0.34 -7.58 -1.82
CA ALA A 17 -1.09 -7.94 -0.62
C ALA A 17 -2.44 -7.20 -0.57
N LEU A 18 -2.48 -5.88 -0.86
CA LEU A 18 -3.74 -5.12 -0.98
C LEU A 18 -4.71 -5.74 -1.99
N GLY A 19 -4.23 -6.13 -3.17
CA GLY A 19 -5.08 -6.80 -4.18
C GLY A 19 -5.64 -8.15 -3.72
N ASN A 20 -4.96 -8.85 -2.81
CA ASN A 20 -5.47 -10.09 -2.23
C ASN A 20 -6.47 -9.86 -1.09
N VAL A 21 -6.43 -8.70 -0.40
CA VAL A 21 -7.39 -8.43 0.68
C VAL A 21 -8.82 -8.27 0.18
N GLU A 22 -9.01 -7.83 -1.07
CA GLU A 22 -10.31 -7.86 -1.73
C GLU A 22 -10.92 -9.28 -1.64
N ARG A 23 -10.15 -10.32 -1.95
CA ARG A 23 -10.61 -11.72 -1.86
C ARG A 23 -10.92 -12.16 -0.42
N HIS A 24 -10.26 -11.58 0.57
CA HIS A 24 -10.49 -11.87 1.99
C HIS A 24 -11.68 -11.13 2.59
N THR A 25 -12.17 -10.07 1.96
CA THR A 25 -13.26 -9.22 2.47
C THR A 25 -14.56 -9.38 1.69
N THR A 26 -14.50 -9.64 0.38
CA THR A 26 -15.70 -9.76 -0.48
C THR A 26 -16.63 -10.91 -0.06
N LYS A 27 -16.08 -12.11 0.19
CA LYS A 27 -16.91 -13.28 0.54
C LYS A 27 -17.56 -13.14 1.93
N PRO A 28 -16.82 -12.79 3.01
CA PRO A 28 -17.46 -12.52 4.31
C PRO A 28 -18.53 -11.43 4.26
N LEU A 29 -18.32 -10.37 3.48
CA LEU A 29 -19.30 -9.28 3.30
C LEU A 29 -20.58 -9.77 2.60
N HIS A 30 -20.41 -10.63 1.58
CA HIS A 30 -21.53 -11.28 0.91
C HIS A 30 -22.30 -12.20 1.86
N ASP A 31 -21.61 -13.09 2.57
CA ASP A 31 -22.20 -14.04 3.52
C ASP A 31 -22.94 -13.30 4.66
N PHE A 32 -22.38 -12.18 5.15
CA PHE A 32 -23.04 -11.30 6.12
C PHE A 32 -24.34 -10.69 5.56
N LYS A 33 -24.31 -10.21 4.31
CA LYS A 33 -25.47 -9.61 3.66
C LYS A 33 -26.59 -10.63 3.46
N GLU A 34 -26.27 -11.83 3.00
CA GLU A 34 -27.27 -12.91 2.87
C GLU A 34 -27.86 -13.32 4.23
N ALA A 35 -27.01 -13.52 5.25
CA ALA A 35 -27.47 -13.88 6.59
C ALA A 35 -28.30 -12.77 7.25
N SER A 36 -28.04 -11.49 6.94
CA SER A 36 -28.83 -10.36 7.45
C SER A 36 -30.24 -10.28 6.87
N HIS A 37 -30.45 -10.85 5.67
CA HIS A 37 -31.75 -10.92 5.05
C HIS A 37 -32.61 -12.07 5.61
N ASP A 38 -31.99 -13.10 6.20
CA ASP A 38 -32.66 -14.30 6.73
C ASP A 38 -32.57 -14.41 8.27
N LEU A 39 -32.96 -13.33 8.95
CA LEU A 39 -32.91 -13.20 10.42
C LEU A 39 -33.90 -14.13 11.17
N SER A 40 -34.63 -15.00 10.47
CA SER A 40 -35.72 -15.78 11.05
C SER A 40 -35.25 -17.00 11.86
N ALA A 41 -33.99 -17.40 11.74
CA ALA A 41 -33.41 -18.55 12.44
C ALA A 41 -32.29 -18.14 13.41
N LEU A 42 -32.31 -18.66 14.65
CA LEU A 42 -31.23 -18.50 15.64
C LEU A 42 -29.83 -18.90 15.11
N GLY A 43 -29.76 -19.80 14.12
CA GLY A 43 -28.53 -20.14 13.42
C GLY A 43 -27.98 -19.04 12.50
N ALA A 44 -28.86 -18.19 11.94
CA ALA A 44 -28.45 -17.05 11.12
C ALA A 44 -27.71 -15.99 11.97
N LEU A 45 -28.08 -15.85 13.25
CA LEU A 45 -27.44 -14.92 14.18
C LEU A 45 -25.99 -15.31 14.50
N GLY A 46 -25.71 -16.60 14.65
CA GLY A 46 -24.34 -17.13 14.81
C GLY A 46 -23.49 -16.95 13.54
N SER A 47 -24.08 -17.21 12.36
CA SER A 47 -23.42 -16.93 11.08
C SER A 47 -23.14 -15.44 10.87
N LEU A 48 -24.06 -14.57 11.31
CA LEU A 48 -23.92 -13.12 11.22
C LEU A 48 -22.74 -12.60 12.06
N ILE A 49 -22.64 -13.08 13.31
CA ILE A 49 -21.53 -12.73 14.21
C ILE A 49 -20.20 -13.23 13.63
N GLY A 50 -20.14 -14.49 13.19
CA GLY A 50 -18.92 -15.04 12.60
C GLY A 50 -18.49 -14.35 11.30
N ALA A 51 -19.44 -13.88 10.49
CA ALA A 51 -19.14 -13.10 9.30
C ALA A 51 -18.68 -11.68 9.66
N ALA A 52 -19.30 -11.05 10.66
CA ALA A 52 -18.89 -9.74 11.17
C ALA A 52 -17.46 -9.75 11.73
N ASP A 53 -17.09 -10.77 12.50
CA ASP A 53 -15.72 -10.91 13.02
C ASP A 53 -14.70 -11.07 11.89
N LYS A 54 -15.00 -11.88 10.87
CA LYS A 54 -14.12 -12.02 9.69
C LYS A 54 -13.98 -10.74 8.88
N ILE A 55 -15.06 -9.95 8.76
CA ILE A 55 -15.01 -8.64 8.10
C ILE A 55 -14.11 -7.70 8.90
N ARG A 56 -14.25 -7.69 10.23
CA ARG A 56 -13.42 -6.88 11.12
C ARG A 56 -11.94 -7.24 10.98
N ASP A 57 -11.59 -8.52 11.04
CA ASP A 57 -10.21 -9.00 10.87
C ASP A 57 -9.65 -8.61 9.49
N GLY A 58 -10.49 -8.71 8.45
CA GLY A 58 -10.14 -8.26 7.10
C GLY A 58 -9.87 -6.76 7.02
N MET A 59 -10.68 -5.93 7.69
CA MET A 59 -10.50 -4.48 7.77
C MET A 59 -9.26 -4.08 8.57
N GLU A 60 -8.96 -4.76 9.68
CA GLU A 60 -7.72 -4.53 10.44
C GLU A 60 -6.49 -4.92 9.61
N THR A 61 -6.59 -5.98 8.81
CA THR A 61 -5.53 -6.39 7.87
C THR A 61 -5.35 -5.37 6.74
N LEU A 62 -6.44 -4.85 6.15
CA LEU A 62 -6.38 -3.74 5.19
C LEU A 62 -5.67 -2.54 5.78
N ALA A 63 -6.06 -2.11 6.98
CA ALA A 63 -5.49 -0.93 7.62
C ALA A 63 -3.97 -1.06 7.82
N LYS A 64 -3.49 -2.23 8.26
CA LYS A 64 -2.06 -2.51 8.42
C LYS A 64 -1.31 -2.46 7.09
N ILE A 65 -1.85 -3.09 6.04
CA ILE A 65 -1.19 -3.12 4.73
C ILE A 65 -1.19 -1.73 4.10
N THR A 66 -2.30 -0.99 4.17
CA THR A 66 -2.39 0.39 3.67
C THR A 66 -1.38 1.30 4.37
N HIS A 67 -1.23 1.17 5.69
CA HIS A 67 -0.22 1.93 6.43
C HIS A 67 1.20 1.59 5.98
N ALA A 68 1.53 0.31 5.82
CA ALA A 68 2.84 -0.11 5.32
C ALA A 68 3.13 0.43 3.91
N VAL A 69 2.12 0.44 3.03
CA VAL A 69 2.25 1.05 1.68
C VAL A 69 2.49 2.55 1.77
N ASP A 70 1.80 3.27 2.65
CA ASP A 70 2.00 4.70 2.84
C ASP A 70 3.42 5.02 3.33
N GLU A 71 3.93 4.28 4.32
CA GLU A 71 5.30 4.46 4.82
C GLU A 71 6.37 4.23 3.73
N GLU A 72 6.22 3.16 2.95
CA GLU A 72 7.13 2.85 1.83
C GLU A 72 7.02 3.90 0.71
N TRP A 73 5.81 4.40 0.43
CA TRP A 73 5.61 5.47 -0.55
C TRP A 73 6.26 6.78 -0.12
N GLN A 74 6.16 7.16 1.15
CA GLN A 74 6.84 8.35 1.68
C GLN A 74 8.37 8.23 1.58
N ALA A 75 8.92 7.03 1.80
CA ALA A 75 10.36 6.76 1.62
C ALA A 75 10.79 6.93 0.16
N GLU A 76 10.02 6.37 -0.79
CA GLU A 76 10.30 6.50 -2.22
C GLU A 76 10.20 7.96 -2.70
N VAL A 77 9.20 8.71 -2.24
CA VAL A 77 9.05 10.14 -2.55
C VAL A 77 10.27 10.93 -2.07
N LYS A 78 10.76 10.65 -0.86
CA LYS A 78 11.96 11.30 -0.33
C LYS A 78 13.20 10.98 -1.16
N LEU A 79 13.39 9.72 -1.53
CA LEU A 79 14.49 9.29 -2.37
C LEU A 79 14.45 9.96 -3.75
N LEU A 80 13.28 10.07 -4.38
CA LEU A 80 13.12 10.77 -5.65
C LEU A 80 13.46 12.26 -5.53
N GLY A 81 13.13 12.89 -4.39
CA GLY A 81 13.57 14.24 -4.04
C GLY A 81 15.09 14.36 -4.00
N ASP A 82 15.76 13.48 -3.22
CA ASP A 82 17.22 13.47 -3.09
C ASP A 82 17.92 13.25 -4.45
N VAL A 83 17.34 12.40 -5.32
CA VAL A 83 17.83 12.19 -6.69
C VAL A 83 17.66 13.44 -7.53
N SER A 84 16.51 14.10 -7.46
CA SER A 84 16.25 15.37 -8.18
C SER A 84 17.27 16.44 -7.78
N ASP A 85 17.49 16.63 -6.47
CA ASP A 85 18.46 17.61 -5.95
C ASP A 85 19.88 17.32 -6.44
N ALA A 86 20.26 16.05 -6.54
CA ALA A 86 21.55 15.65 -7.07
C ALA A 86 21.69 15.96 -8.57
N PHE A 87 20.63 15.81 -9.36
CA PHE A 87 20.62 16.21 -10.78
C PHE A 87 20.70 17.73 -10.95
N ASP A 88 20.02 18.51 -10.11
CA ASP A 88 20.11 19.98 -10.13
C ASP A 88 21.54 20.44 -9.80
N LEU A 89 22.18 19.83 -8.80
CA LEU A 89 23.58 20.10 -8.46
C LEU A 89 24.52 19.74 -9.63
N LEU A 90 24.28 18.60 -10.28
CA LEU A 90 25.06 18.18 -11.45
C LEU A 90 24.96 19.21 -12.58
N ASP A 91 23.75 19.73 -12.84
CA ASP A 91 23.53 20.73 -13.88
C ASP A 91 24.25 22.06 -13.58
N ILE A 92 24.24 22.49 -12.31
CA ILE A 92 25.01 23.66 -11.85
C ILE A 92 26.51 23.46 -12.11
N LEU A 93 27.05 22.28 -11.76
CA LEU A 93 28.47 21.97 -11.94
C LEU A 93 28.85 21.90 -13.43
N LEU A 94 28.02 21.29 -14.27
CA LEU A 94 28.22 21.24 -15.72
C LEU A 94 28.18 22.64 -16.33
N SER A 95 27.22 23.46 -15.91
CA SER A 95 27.09 24.86 -16.34
C SER A 95 28.29 25.72 -15.90
N ALA A 96 28.80 25.52 -14.68
CA ALA A 96 30.02 26.17 -14.21
C ALA A 96 31.25 25.74 -15.02
N ALA A 97 31.42 24.44 -15.25
CA ALA A 97 32.53 23.89 -16.05
C ALA A 97 32.49 24.40 -17.50
N ALA A 98 31.31 24.48 -18.11
CA ALA A 98 31.13 25.02 -19.45
C ALA A 98 31.50 26.51 -19.56
N ARG A 99 31.19 27.30 -18.52
CA ARG A 99 31.60 28.71 -18.42
C ARG A 99 33.11 28.85 -18.27
N ALA A 100 33.73 28.06 -17.40
CA ALA A 100 35.18 28.06 -17.21
C ALA A 100 35.96 27.66 -18.48
N ARG A 101 35.38 26.81 -19.33
CA ARG A 101 35.95 26.42 -20.63
C ARG A 101 35.86 27.49 -21.72
N LYS A 102 35.01 28.50 -21.55
CA LYS A 102 34.80 29.60 -22.51
C LYS A 102 35.58 30.88 -22.17
N SER A 103 36.15 30.99 -20.97
CA SER A 103 37.09 32.06 -20.59
C SER A 103 38.52 31.65 -20.87
#